data_AF-A0A4V0A524-F1
#
_entry.id   AF-A0A4V0A524-F1
#
_cell.length_a   1.000
_cell.length_b   1.000
_cell.length_c   1.000
_cell.angle_alpha   90.00
_cell.angle_beta   90.00
_cell.angle_gamma   90.00
#
_symmetry.space_group_name_H-M   'P 1'
#
loop_
_entity.id
_entity.type
_entity.pdbx_description
1 polymer ?
#
loop_
_entity_poly.entity_id
_entity_poly.type
_entity_poly.pdbx_seq_one_letter_code
_entity_poly.pdbx_strand_id
1 'polypeptide(L)'
;MKKFSLLLAILPFLVACGNQATPKETNSQKTIVVATAGDVPPFDYEDKGNLTGFDIEVLKAVDEKLSDYEIQFQRTAWESIFPGLDSGHYQAAANNLSYTKERAEKYLYSLPISNNPLVLVSNKKNPLTSLDQIAGKTTQEDTGTSNAQFINNWNQKHTDNPATIDFSGEDIGKRILDLSNGEFDFLVFDKVSVQKIIKDRGLDLSVVDLPSADSPNNYIVFSNDQKEFKEKFDKALKELYQDGTLEKLSNTYLGGSYLPDKSQLQ
;
A
#
# COMPACT_ATOMS: atom_id res chain seq x y z
N MET A 1 -82.61 -8.50 42.61
CA MET A 1 -81.64 -8.24 41.54
C MET A 1 -80.27 -8.03 42.19
N LYS A 2 -79.25 -8.74 41.69
CA LYS A 2 -78.01 -9.08 42.42
C LYS A 2 -77.07 -7.89 42.57
N LYS A 3 -76.51 -7.73 43.78
CA LYS A 3 -75.42 -6.81 44.13
C LYS A 3 -74.09 -7.38 43.63
N PHE A 4 -73.21 -6.56 43.09
CA PHE A 4 -71.78 -6.90 42.98
C PHE A 4 -70.92 -5.65 43.24
N SER A 5 -70.12 -5.74 44.29
CA SER A 5 -69.21 -4.72 44.79
C SER A 5 -67.97 -4.59 43.90
N LEU A 6 -67.56 -3.36 43.64
CA LEU A 6 -66.34 -3.00 42.92
C LEU A 6 -65.15 -3.07 43.90
N LEU A 7 -64.21 -3.98 43.69
CA LEU A 7 -62.96 -4.05 44.44
C LEU A 7 -61.90 -3.19 43.72
N LEU A 8 -61.44 -2.12 44.37
CA LEU A 8 -60.35 -1.27 43.93
C LEU A 8 -59.02 -1.87 44.46
N ALA A 9 -58.20 -2.44 43.58
CA ALA A 9 -56.89 -2.96 43.94
C ALA A 9 -55.83 -1.85 43.85
N ILE A 10 -55.28 -1.48 45.01
CA ILE A 10 -54.14 -0.59 45.16
C ILE A 10 -52.87 -1.44 44.97
N LEU A 11 -52.06 -1.16 43.95
CA LEU A 11 -50.71 -1.73 43.81
C LEU A 11 -49.69 -0.87 44.58
N PRO A 12 -48.80 -1.46 45.40
CA PRO A 12 -47.76 -0.73 46.09
C PRO A 12 -46.58 -0.42 45.15
N PHE A 13 -46.06 0.81 45.27
CA PHE A 13 -44.76 1.22 44.75
C PHE A 13 -43.64 0.39 45.40
N LEU A 14 -42.92 -0.41 44.61
CA LEU A 14 -41.61 -0.93 44.98
C LEU A 14 -40.54 -0.05 44.32
N VAL A 15 -39.95 0.83 45.12
CA VAL A 15 -38.70 1.52 44.81
C VAL A 15 -37.59 0.50 44.95
N ALA A 16 -37.11 -0.04 43.82
CA ALA A 16 -35.90 -0.83 43.75
C ALA A 16 -34.73 0.10 43.35
N CYS A 17 -34.03 0.63 44.36
CA CYS A 17 -32.65 1.06 44.19
C CYS A 17 -31.79 -0.19 44.07
N GLY A 18 -31.14 -0.40 42.92
CA GLY A 18 -30.25 -1.54 42.74
C GLY A 18 -29.46 -1.48 41.43
N ASN A 19 -28.18 -1.16 41.57
CA ASN A 19 -27.12 -1.19 40.55
C ASN A 19 -27.28 -0.25 39.35
N GLN A 20 -26.73 0.95 39.50
CA GLN A 20 -26.01 1.59 38.40
C GLN A 20 -24.87 0.65 37.99
N ALA A 21 -25.12 -0.19 37.00
CA ALA A 21 -24.06 -0.70 36.16
C ALA A 21 -23.48 0.53 35.45
N THR A 22 -22.32 1.00 35.91
CA THR A 22 -21.44 1.79 35.06
C THR A 22 -21.29 1.01 33.75
N PRO A 23 -21.60 1.60 32.58
CA PRO A 23 -21.25 0.97 31.33
C PRO A 23 -19.75 0.68 31.41
N LYS A 24 -19.36 -0.59 31.35
CA LYS A 24 -18.00 -0.90 30.90
C LYS A 24 -17.92 -0.23 29.54
N GLU A 25 -17.09 0.81 29.42
CA GLU A 25 -16.57 1.20 28.13
C GLU A 25 -15.93 -0.06 27.55
N THR A 26 -16.68 -0.79 26.73
CA THR A 26 -16.09 -1.61 25.69
C THR A 26 -15.29 -0.61 24.88
N ASN A 27 -13.98 -0.58 25.12
CA ASN A 27 -13.04 0.22 24.37
C ASN A 27 -13.14 -0.29 22.92
N SER A 28 -14.04 0.30 22.13
CA SER A 28 -14.30 -0.11 20.77
C SER A 28 -13.06 0.26 19.96
N GLN A 29 -12.40 -0.74 19.38
CA GLN A 29 -11.24 -0.51 18.54
C GLN A 29 -11.59 0.48 17.42
N LYS A 30 -10.68 1.41 17.14
CA LYS A 30 -10.80 2.31 16.00
C LYS A 30 -10.42 1.51 14.75
N THR A 31 -11.34 1.35 13.82
CA THR A 31 -11.07 0.63 12.55
C THR A 31 -10.24 1.50 11.61
N ILE A 32 -9.21 0.90 11.00
CA ILE A 32 -8.42 1.48 9.91
C ILE A 32 -8.62 0.60 8.68
N VAL A 33 -9.34 1.11 7.69
CA VAL A 33 -9.50 0.44 6.40
C VAL A 33 -8.32 0.81 5.51
N VAL A 34 -7.51 -0.19 5.17
CA VAL A 34 -6.35 -0.10 4.27
C VAL A 34 -6.80 -0.48 2.86
N ALA A 35 -6.68 0.45 1.92
CA ALA A 35 -6.89 0.19 0.51
C ALA A 35 -5.63 -0.33 -0.18
N THR A 36 -5.81 -1.28 -1.09
CA THR A 36 -4.74 -1.91 -1.88
C THR A 36 -5.32 -2.48 -3.17
N ALA A 37 -4.54 -2.49 -4.24
CA ALA A 37 -4.87 -3.14 -5.51
C ALA A 37 -4.67 -4.66 -5.42
N GLY A 38 -3.70 -5.11 -4.62
CA GLY A 38 -3.40 -6.53 -4.43
C GLY A 38 -2.82 -7.15 -5.69
N ASP A 39 -2.01 -6.40 -6.44
CA ASP A 39 -1.51 -6.78 -7.76
C ASP A 39 -0.02 -6.47 -7.98
N VAL A 40 0.71 -6.04 -6.94
CA VAL A 40 2.15 -5.75 -6.98
C VAL A 40 2.95 -6.79 -6.15
N PRO A 41 3.11 -8.04 -6.64
CA PRO A 41 3.91 -9.02 -5.93
C PRO A 41 5.39 -8.61 -5.92
N PRO A 42 6.12 -8.78 -4.80
CA PRO A 42 5.69 -9.44 -3.56
C PRO A 42 5.19 -8.51 -2.43
N PHE A 43 4.83 -7.26 -2.73
CA PHE A 43 4.43 -6.25 -1.74
C PHE A 43 2.96 -6.38 -1.32
N ASP A 44 2.08 -6.51 -2.29
CA ASP A 44 0.66 -6.78 -2.11
C ASP A 44 0.18 -7.69 -3.23
N TYR A 45 -0.39 -8.83 -2.87
CA TYR A 45 -0.94 -9.81 -3.81
C TYR A 45 -1.85 -10.79 -3.10
N GLU A 46 -2.60 -11.57 -3.87
CA GLU A 46 -3.39 -12.69 -3.32
C GLU A 46 -2.61 -14.01 -3.43
N ASP A 47 -2.51 -14.74 -2.32
CA ASP A 47 -2.17 -16.17 -2.31
C ASP A 47 -3.38 -16.97 -1.85
N LYS A 48 -3.85 -17.89 -2.69
CA LYS A 48 -5.03 -18.74 -2.44
C LYS A 48 -6.27 -17.94 -1.99
N GLY A 49 -6.48 -16.78 -2.61
CA GLY A 49 -7.62 -15.89 -2.33
C GLY A 49 -7.50 -15.08 -1.03
N ASN A 50 -6.34 -15.07 -0.38
CA ASN A 50 -6.08 -14.21 0.77
C ASN A 50 -5.04 -13.16 0.42
N LEU A 51 -5.31 -11.92 0.82
CA LEU A 51 -4.36 -10.83 0.66
C LEU A 51 -3.13 -11.03 1.57
N THR A 52 -1.95 -10.93 0.96
CA THR A 52 -0.65 -11.07 1.61
C THR A 52 0.40 -10.25 0.86
N GLY A 53 1.67 -10.42 1.22
CA GLY A 53 2.79 -9.64 0.72
C GLY A 53 3.37 -8.72 1.78
N PHE A 54 4.55 -8.17 1.50
CA PHE A 54 5.33 -7.43 2.49
C PHE A 54 4.54 -6.30 3.15
N ASP A 55 3.85 -5.46 2.39
CA ASP A 55 3.11 -4.31 2.94
C ASP A 55 1.98 -4.77 3.87
N ILE A 56 1.25 -5.81 3.44
CA ILE A 56 0.11 -6.39 4.15
C ILE A 56 0.56 -7.02 5.46
N GLU A 57 1.68 -7.73 5.43
CA GLU A 57 2.19 -8.48 6.58
C GLU A 57 2.91 -7.56 7.58
N VAL A 58 3.48 -6.45 7.12
CA VAL A 58 3.93 -5.36 8.00
C VAL A 58 2.75 -4.72 8.73
N LEU A 59 1.65 -4.43 8.01
CA LEU A 59 0.45 -3.88 8.63
C LEU A 59 -0.19 -4.83 9.65
N LYS A 60 -0.26 -6.13 9.36
CA LYS A 60 -0.69 -7.15 10.33
C LYS A 60 0.21 -7.18 11.57
N ALA A 61 1.52 -7.13 11.40
CA ALA A 61 2.46 -7.11 12.52
C ALA A 61 2.36 -5.82 13.36
N VAL A 62 2.00 -4.70 12.75
CA VAL A 62 1.70 -3.45 13.48
C VAL A 62 0.37 -3.55 14.23
N ASP A 63 -0.66 -4.13 13.61
CA ASP A 63 -1.98 -4.34 14.23
C ASP A 63 -1.86 -5.09 15.57
N GLU A 64 -1.03 -6.15 15.61
CA GLU A 64 -0.75 -6.92 16.83
C GLU A 64 -0.16 -6.08 17.98
N LYS A 65 0.51 -4.94 17.67
CA LYS A 65 1.07 -4.03 18.68
C LYS A 65 0.10 -2.91 19.08
N LEU A 66 -1.02 -2.72 18.38
CA LEU A 66 -1.93 -1.59 18.55
C LEU A 66 -3.32 -2.04 19.05
N SER A 67 -3.43 -2.37 20.33
CA SER A 67 -4.68 -2.88 20.93
C SER A 67 -5.91 -1.97 20.79
N ASP A 68 -5.71 -0.66 20.57
CA ASP A 68 -6.80 0.32 20.40
C ASP A 68 -7.33 0.38 18.96
N TYR A 69 -6.71 -0.31 18.02
CA TYR A 69 -7.03 -0.28 16.59
C TYR A 69 -7.35 -1.68 16.05
N GLU A 70 -8.06 -1.70 14.93
CA GLU A 70 -8.28 -2.90 14.13
C GLU A 70 -8.01 -2.55 12.66
N ILE A 71 -6.98 -3.15 12.08
CA ILE A 71 -6.63 -2.97 10.66
C ILE A 71 -7.42 -3.95 9.80
N GLN A 72 -8.20 -3.42 8.86
CA GLN A 72 -8.94 -4.18 7.87
C GLN A 72 -8.41 -3.87 6.47
N PHE A 73 -8.37 -4.87 5.60
CA PHE A 73 -7.89 -4.72 4.23
C PHE A 73 -9.05 -4.71 3.25
N GLN A 74 -9.08 -3.71 2.37
CA GLN A 74 -10.03 -3.61 1.28
C GLN A 74 -9.28 -3.60 -0.05
N ARG A 75 -9.46 -4.67 -0.83
CA ARG A 75 -9.00 -4.67 -2.22
C ARG A 75 -9.89 -3.75 -3.05
N THR A 76 -9.27 -2.90 -3.87
CA THR A 76 -9.96 -1.95 -4.75
C THR A 76 -9.12 -1.69 -6.00
N ALA A 77 -9.66 -1.01 -7.00
CA ALA A 77 -8.87 -0.64 -8.18
C ALA A 77 -7.88 0.49 -7.84
N TRP A 78 -6.70 0.51 -8.47
CA TRP A 78 -5.65 1.51 -8.23
C TRP A 78 -6.19 2.94 -8.25
N GLU A 79 -6.98 3.27 -9.26
CA GLU A 79 -7.58 4.59 -9.48
C GLU A 79 -8.57 4.99 -8.38
N SER A 80 -9.05 4.03 -7.58
CA SER A 80 -9.99 4.26 -6.48
C SER A 80 -9.31 4.46 -5.12
N ILE A 81 -8.02 4.11 -4.98
CA ILE A 81 -7.30 4.19 -3.69
C ILE A 81 -7.29 5.63 -3.16
N PHE A 82 -6.72 6.57 -3.93
CA PHE A 82 -6.55 7.95 -3.49
C PHE A 82 -7.88 8.72 -3.38
N PRO A 83 -8.84 8.60 -4.32
CA PRO A 83 -10.18 9.16 -4.12
C PRO A 83 -10.90 8.58 -2.88
N GLY A 84 -10.65 7.31 -2.55
CA GLY A 84 -11.16 6.69 -1.34
C GLY A 84 -10.54 7.26 -0.05
N LEU A 85 -9.25 7.61 -0.08
CA LEU A 85 -8.61 8.38 1.00
C LEU A 85 -9.20 9.80 1.10
N ASP A 86 -9.37 10.49 -0.03
CA ASP A 86 -9.91 11.87 -0.07
C ASP A 86 -11.33 11.97 0.49
N SER A 87 -12.15 10.94 0.26
CA SER A 87 -13.54 10.87 0.74
C SER A 87 -13.68 10.31 2.16
N GLY A 88 -12.59 9.84 2.76
CA GLY A 88 -12.58 9.19 4.08
C GLY A 88 -13.16 7.78 4.08
N HIS A 89 -13.39 7.19 2.90
CA HIS A 89 -13.81 5.78 2.79
C HIS A 89 -12.69 4.83 3.25
N TYR A 90 -11.43 5.21 3.01
CA TYR A 90 -10.24 4.52 3.50
C TYR A 90 -9.44 5.44 4.41
N GLN A 91 -8.75 4.86 5.39
CA GLN A 91 -7.87 5.59 6.33
C GLN A 91 -6.40 5.42 5.96
N ALA A 92 -6.07 4.35 5.25
CA ALA A 92 -4.72 4.02 4.86
C ALA A 92 -4.68 3.39 3.46
N ALA A 93 -3.50 3.39 2.84
CA ALA A 93 -3.21 2.72 1.58
C ALA A 93 -1.84 2.05 1.61
N ALA A 94 -1.77 0.87 1.00
CA ALA A 94 -0.59 0.01 0.94
C ALA A 94 -0.52 -0.64 -0.45
N ASN A 95 0.54 -0.36 -1.21
CA ASN A 95 0.65 -0.80 -2.61
C ASN A 95 2.05 -0.60 -3.24
N ASN A 96 3.12 -0.82 -2.46
CA ASN A 96 4.48 -0.38 -2.81
C ASN A 96 4.55 1.13 -3.16
N LEU A 97 4.07 1.98 -2.24
CA LEU A 97 3.84 3.40 -2.52
C LEU A 97 5.10 4.25 -2.30
N SER A 98 5.60 4.87 -3.38
CA SER A 98 6.67 5.87 -3.28
C SER A 98 6.18 7.23 -2.75
N TYR A 99 7.12 8.00 -2.22
CA TYR A 99 6.92 9.41 -1.88
C TYR A 99 6.82 10.28 -3.14
N THR A 100 5.82 11.16 -3.19
CA THR A 100 5.80 12.30 -4.11
C THR A 100 5.38 13.57 -3.35
N LYS A 101 5.87 14.74 -3.79
CA LYS A 101 5.48 16.02 -3.17
C LYS A 101 3.97 16.26 -3.26
N GLU A 102 3.38 15.96 -4.40
CA GLU A 102 1.94 16.10 -4.64
C GLU A 102 1.10 15.24 -3.69
N ARG A 103 1.51 13.99 -3.44
CA ARG A 103 0.82 13.13 -2.46
C ARG A 103 1.03 13.64 -1.04
N ALA A 104 2.23 14.09 -0.69
CA ALA A 104 2.55 14.61 0.65
C ALA A 104 1.81 15.92 1.00
N GLU A 105 1.32 16.67 0.00
CA GLU A 105 0.44 17.82 0.22
C GLU A 105 -0.97 17.40 0.67
N LYS A 106 -1.38 16.16 0.37
CA LYS A 106 -2.74 15.65 0.64
C LYS A 106 -2.79 14.58 1.73
N TYR A 107 -1.73 13.80 1.86
CA TYR A 107 -1.69 12.59 2.68
C TYR A 107 -0.50 12.59 3.63
N LEU A 108 -0.61 11.78 4.69
CA LEU A 108 0.48 11.52 5.61
C LEU A 108 1.25 10.29 5.13
N TYR A 109 2.56 10.32 5.32
CA TYR A 109 3.43 9.19 5.04
C TYR A 109 3.94 8.59 6.34
N SER A 110 3.95 7.27 6.45
CA SER A 110 4.68 6.58 7.50
C SER A 110 6.19 6.87 7.41
N LEU A 111 6.95 6.41 8.40
CA LEU A 111 8.35 6.08 8.17
C LEU A 111 8.46 5.02 7.05
N PRO A 112 9.57 4.98 6.29
CA PRO A 112 9.71 4.00 5.21
C PRO A 112 9.69 2.58 5.77
N ILE A 113 9.03 1.65 5.07
CA ILE A 113 8.96 0.23 5.46
C ILE A 113 9.96 -0.63 4.72
N SER A 114 10.38 -0.22 3.52
CA SER A 114 11.45 -0.85 2.74
C SER A 114 12.10 0.12 1.74
N ASN A 115 13.22 -0.28 1.16
CA ASN A 115 13.90 0.37 0.05
C ASN A 115 13.83 -0.52 -1.20
N ASN A 116 13.41 0.05 -2.32
CA ASN A 116 13.18 -0.67 -3.56
C ASN A 116 13.54 0.21 -4.78
N PRO A 117 14.76 0.10 -5.33
CA PRO A 117 15.20 0.94 -6.45
C PRO A 117 14.47 0.61 -7.74
N LEU A 118 14.40 1.58 -8.65
CA LEU A 118 13.85 1.39 -9.99
C LEU A 118 14.83 0.70 -10.93
N VAL A 119 14.29 -0.06 -11.88
CA VAL A 119 15.01 -0.65 -13.00
C VAL A 119 14.35 -0.28 -14.32
N LEU A 120 15.15 -0.24 -15.37
CA LEU A 120 14.70 -0.23 -16.76
C LEU A 120 14.65 -1.67 -17.26
N VAL A 121 13.48 -2.10 -17.71
CA VAL A 121 13.23 -3.43 -18.27
C VAL A 121 12.97 -3.30 -19.76
N SER A 122 13.53 -4.21 -20.56
CA SER A 122 13.30 -4.26 -22.00
C SER A 122 13.35 -5.70 -22.51
N ASN A 123 12.81 -5.93 -23.70
CA ASN A 123 12.91 -7.23 -24.35
C ASN A 123 14.38 -7.59 -24.62
N LYS A 124 14.81 -8.81 -24.28
CA LYS A 124 16.21 -9.23 -24.46
C LYS A 124 16.64 -9.31 -25.92
N LYS A 125 15.71 -9.39 -26.88
CA LYS A 125 16.00 -9.29 -28.31
C LYS A 125 16.45 -7.88 -28.72
N ASN A 126 15.99 -6.85 -28.01
CA ASN A 126 16.29 -5.44 -28.25
C ASN A 126 16.66 -4.75 -26.92
N PRO A 127 17.77 -5.14 -26.27
CA PRO A 127 18.06 -4.70 -24.91
C PRO A 127 18.39 -3.21 -24.88
N LEU A 128 17.79 -2.49 -23.94
CA LEU A 128 18.20 -1.14 -23.56
C LEU A 128 19.24 -1.22 -22.44
N THR A 129 20.26 -0.37 -22.52
CA THR A 129 21.40 -0.35 -21.60
C THR A 129 21.48 0.93 -20.77
N SER A 130 20.67 1.95 -21.08
CA SER A 130 20.61 3.21 -20.35
C SER A 130 19.27 3.89 -20.53
N LEU A 131 18.92 4.78 -19.59
CA LEU A 131 17.66 5.51 -19.61
C LEU A 131 17.50 6.36 -20.88
N ASP A 132 18.56 6.98 -21.40
CA ASP A 132 18.48 7.85 -22.59
C ASP A 132 17.97 7.11 -23.84
N GLN A 133 18.09 5.78 -23.87
CA GLN A 133 17.61 4.97 -24.99
C GLN A 133 16.09 4.82 -25.02
N ILE A 134 15.34 5.34 -24.03
CA ILE A 134 13.87 5.38 -24.07
C ILE A 134 13.32 6.44 -25.04
N ALA A 135 14.18 7.32 -25.56
CA ALA A 135 13.78 8.38 -26.50
C ALA A 135 13.03 7.81 -27.71
N GLY A 136 11.80 8.28 -27.95
CA GLY A 136 10.94 7.82 -29.05
C GLY A 136 10.39 6.40 -28.90
N LYS A 137 10.53 5.78 -27.72
CA LYS A 137 10.03 4.42 -27.43
C LYS A 137 8.71 4.44 -26.68
N THR A 138 8.00 3.30 -26.69
CA THR A 138 6.73 3.13 -25.98
C THR A 138 6.88 2.36 -24.67
N THR A 139 6.07 2.72 -23.67
CA THR A 139 5.93 2.03 -22.38
C THR A 139 4.48 2.02 -21.94
N GLN A 140 4.12 1.10 -21.06
CA GLN A 140 2.83 1.09 -20.38
C GLN A 140 2.96 1.53 -18.93
N GLU A 141 2.08 2.43 -18.47
CA GLU A 141 1.97 2.83 -17.07
C GLU A 141 0.53 3.02 -16.64
N ASP A 142 0.31 3.31 -15.37
CA ASP A 142 -0.99 3.75 -14.86
C ASP A 142 -0.95 5.22 -14.44
N THR A 143 -2.09 5.88 -14.56
CA THR A 143 -2.23 7.29 -14.21
C THR A 143 -1.97 7.50 -12.73
N GLY A 144 -1.23 8.56 -12.38
CA GLY A 144 -0.96 8.92 -10.99
C GLY A 144 0.13 8.08 -10.30
N THR A 145 0.82 7.19 -11.03
CA THR A 145 1.99 6.46 -10.52
C THR A 145 3.24 7.34 -10.49
N SER A 146 4.15 7.06 -9.55
CA SER A 146 5.48 7.69 -9.51
C SER A 146 6.32 7.35 -10.74
N ASN A 147 6.11 6.17 -11.35
CA ASN A 147 6.82 5.75 -12.57
C ASN A 147 6.38 6.55 -13.79
N ALA A 148 5.07 6.76 -13.98
CA ALA A 148 4.58 7.67 -15.01
C ALA A 148 5.12 9.10 -14.81
N GLN A 149 5.16 9.58 -13.56
CA GLN A 149 5.75 10.88 -13.25
C GLN A 149 7.25 10.94 -13.58
N PHE A 150 8.00 9.87 -13.28
CA PHE A 150 9.42 9.76 -13.61
C PHE A 150 9.66 9.89 -15.12
N ILE A 151 8.91 9.15 -15.94
CA ILE A 151 9.01 9.20 -17.41
C ILE A 151 8.58 10.57 -17.94
N ASN A 152 7.50 11.16 -17.41
CA ASN A 152 7.07 12.50 -17.80
C ASN A 152 8.11 13.58 -17.48
N ASN A 153 8.76 13.50 -16.31
CA ASN A 153 9.85 14.41 -15.94
C ASN A 153 11.08 14.23 -16.85
N TRP A 154 11.35 13.00 -17.30
CA TRP A 154 12.39 12.75 -18.30
C TRP A 154 11.99 13.36 -19.66
N ASN A 155 10.74 13.19 -20.10
CA ASN A 155 10.22 13.77 -21.35
C ASN A 155 10.29 15.30 -21.38
N GLN A 156 10.03 15.99 -20.26
CA GLN A 156 10.17 17.45 -20.16
C GLN A 156 11.59 17.96 -20.47
N LYS A 157 12.61 17.10 -20.34
CA LYS A 157 14.01 17.40 -20.65
C LYS A 157 14.41 16.94 -22.06
N HIS A 158 13.56 16.18 -22.75
CA HIS A 158 13.83 15.53 -24.05
C HIS A 158 12.68 15.77 -25.04
N THR A 159 12.26 17.02 -25.16
CA THR A 159 11.07 17.41 -25.94
C THR A 159 11.18 17.08 -27.44
N ASP A 160 12.40 16.93 -27.96
CA ASP A 160 12.64 16.64 -29.37
C ASP A 160 12.34 15.19 -29.75
N ASN A 161 12.38 14.26 -28.78
CA ASN A 161 12.10 12.84 -29.00
C ASN A 161 11.60 12.16 -27.70
N PRO A 162 10.41 12.53 -27.20
CA PRO A 162 9.89 12.00 -25.95
C PRO A 162 9.54 10.50 -26.07
N ALA A 163 9.59 9.80 -24.94
CA ALA A 163 8.96 8.48 -24.82
C ALA A 163 7.43 8.64 -24.80
N THR A 164 6.71 7.63 -25.28
CA THR A 164 5.24 7.58 -25.27
C THR A 164 4.76 6.65 -24.17
N ILE A 165 3.84 7.14 -23.33
CA ILE A 165 3.20 6.34 -22.27
C ILE A 165 1.79 5.98 -22.73
N ASP A 166 1.51 4.68 -22.79
CA ASP A 166 0.17 4.14 -22.95
C ASP A 166 -0.39 3.80 -21.57
N PHE A 167 -1.50 4.44 -21.17
CA PHE A 167 -2.10 4.18 -19.87
C PHE A 167 -2.95 2.91 -19.91
N SER A 168 -2.48 1.85 -19.24
CA SER A 168 -3.02 0.50 -19.43
C SER A 168 -4.21 0.17 -18.53
N GLY A 169 -4.16 0.53 -17.24
CA GLY A 169 -5.06 -0.01 -16.22
C GLY A 169 -4.85 -1.50 -15.93
N GLU A 170 -3.77 -2.09 -16.45
CA GLU A 170 -3.45 -3.52 -16.33
C GLU A 170 -2.44 -3.76 -15.19
N ASP A 171 -2.57 -4.92 -14.54
CA ASP A 171 -1.65 -5.31 -13.48
C ASP A 171 -0.19 -5.39 -13.97
N ILE A 172 0.77 -5.13 -13.07
CA ILE A 172 2.19 -5.10 -13.42
C ILE A 172 2.67 -6.43 -14.01
N GLY A 173 2.10 -7.55 -13.58
CA GLY A 173 2.42 -8.86 -14.13
C GLY A 173 2.06 -8.96 -15.62
N LYS A 174 0.85 -8.52 -16.00
CA LYS A 174 0.38 -8.45 -17.37
C LYS A 174 1.24 -7.51 -18.22
N ARG A 175 1.56 -6.31 -17.72
CA ARG A 175 2.45 -5.36 -18.42
C ARG A 175 3.84 -5.96 -18.68
N ILE A 176 4.44 -6.65 -17.71
CA ILE A 176 5.73 -7.32 -17.89
C ILE A 176 5.65 -8.46 -18.93
N LEU A 177 4.53 -9.19 -18.98
CA LEU A 177 4.30 -10.20 -20.00
C LEU A 177 4.16 -9.58 -21.40
N ASP A 178 3.42 -8.48 -21.53
CA ASP A 178 3.24 -7.76 -22.77
C ASP A 178 4.57 -7.19 -23.31
N LEU A 179 5.42 -6.65 -22.41
CA LEU A 179 6.80 -6.26 -22.75
C LEU A 179 7.61 -7.46 -23.29
N SER A 180 7.48 -8.64 -22.67
CA SER A 180 8.14 -9.86 -23.14
C SER A 180 7.66 -10.30 -24.52
N ASN A 181 6.40 -10.01 -24.85
CA ASN A 181 5.81 -10.29 -26.16
C ASN A 181 6.14 -9.22 -27.21
N GLY A 182 6.64 -8.06 -26.77
CA GLY A 182 7.05 -6.96 -27.65
C GLY A 182 5.92 -6.01 -28.01
N GLU A 183 4.87 -5.94 -27.20
CA GLU A 183 3.75 -5.00 -27.39
C GLU A 183 4.18 -3.53 -27.17
N PHE A 184 5.23 -3.32 -26.38
CA PHE A 184 5.89 -2.04 -26.17
C PHE A 184 7.38 -2.25 -25.88
N ASP A 185 8.16 -1.16 -25.85
CA ASP A 185 9.61 -1.25 -25.92
C ASP A 185 10.31 -1.39 -24.56
N PHE A 186 9.79 -0.73 -23.52
CA PHE A 186 10.43 -0.71 -22.20
C PHE A 186 9.43 -0.52 -21.06
N LEU A 187 9.83 -0.85 -19.84
CA LEU A 187 9.09 -0.61 -18.61
C LEU A 187 10.05 -0.06 -17.54
N VAL A 188 9.60 0.90 -16.73
CA VAL A 188 10.33 1.37 -15.56
C VAL A 188 9.53 0.98 -14.32
N PHE A 189 10.10 0.13 -13.47
CA PHE A 189 9.40 -0.34 -12.28
C PHE A 189 10.37 -0.77 -11.21
N ASP A 190 9.87 -1.01 -10.01
CA ASP A 190 10.68 -1.40 -8.88
C ASP A 190 11.33 -2.79 -9.05
N LYS A 191 12.62 -2.86 -8.70
CA LYS A 191 13.51 -4.00 -8.94
C LYS A 191 12.97 -5.30 -8.34
N VAL A 192 12.50 -5.25 -7.09
CA VAL A 192 12.08 -6.47 -6.38
C VAL A 192 10.88 -7.13 -7.08
N SER A 193 9.89 -6.34 -7.48
CA SER A 193 8.70 -6.85 -8.18
C SER A 193 9.04 -7.36 -9.58
N VAL A 194 9.87 -6.62 -10.33
CA VAL A 194 10.35 -7.05 -11.65
C VAL A 194 11.05 -8.41 -11.56
N GLN A 195 12.00 -8.55 -10.63
CA GLN A 195 12.77 -9.78 -10.46
C GLN A 195 11.87 -10.95 -10.03
N LYS A 196 10.91 -10.71 -9.13
CA LYS A 196 9.94 -11.71 -8.69
C LYS A 196 9.08 -12.21 -9.86
N ILE A 197 8.48 -11.29 -10.62
CA ILE A 197 7.59 -11.62 -11.73
C ILE A 197 8.34 -12.35 -12.86
N ILE A 198 9.53 -11.87 -13.23
CA ILE A 198 10.38 -12.54 -14.22
C ILE A 198 10.68 -13.97 -13.80
N LYS A 199 11.08 -14.17 -12.53
CA LYS A 199 11.40 -15.49 -11.98
C LYS A 199 10.19 -16.41 -11.98
N ASP A 200 9.07 -15.96 -11.45
CA ASP A 200 7.86 -16.78 -11.31
C ASP A 200 7.29 -17.19 -12.67
N ARG A 201 7.36 -16.31 -13.66
CA ARG A 201 6.82 -16.53 -15.02
C ARG A 201 7.83 -17.13 -15.99
N GLY A 202 9.09 -17.30 -15.58
CA GLY A 202 10.15 -17.84 -16.43
C GLY A 202 10.44 -16.96 -17.66
N LEU A 203 10.35 -15.64 -17.51
CA LEU A 203 10.55 -14.69 -18.61
C LEU A 203 12.05 -14.41 -18.81
N ASP A 204 12.42 -14.02 -20.03
CA ASP A 204 13.79 -13.64 -20.37
C ASP A 204 13.85 -12.19 -20.87
N LEU A 205 14.05 -11.26 -19.93
CA LEU A 205 14.08 -9.81 -20.16
C LEU A 205 15.45 -9.23 -19.79
N SER A 206 15.80 -8.12 -20.43
CA SER A 206 16.95 -7.29 -20.03
C SER A 206 16.52 -6.37 -18.90
N VAL A 207 17.30 -6.31 -17.82
CA VAL A 207 17.04 -5.47 -16.64
C VAL A 207 18.29 -4.66 -16.33
N VAL A 208 18.14 -3.34 -16.28
CA VAL A 208 19.22 -2.39 -16.00
C VAL A 208 18.86 -1.56 -14.79
N ASP A 209 19.76 -1.50 -13.81
CA ASP A 209 19.60 -0.65 -12.65
C ASP A 209 19.59 0.82 -13.06
N LEU A 210 18.58 1.56 -12.63
CA LEU A 210 18.55 3.01 -12.80
C LEU A 210 19.20 3.68 -11.59
N PRO A 211 19.84 4.86 -11.77
CA PRO A 211 20.28 5.66 -10.64
C PRO A 211 19.07 5.93 -9.74
N SER A 212 19.18 5.52 -8.47
CA SER A 212 18.13 5.79 -7.50
C SER A 212 17.85 7.29 -7.43
N ALA A 213 16.57 7.66 -7.44
CA ALA A 213 16.18 8.96 -6.88
C ALA A 213 16.67 9.05 -5.43
N ASP A 214 16.79 10.25 -4.87
CA ASP A 214 17.38 10.50 -3.54
C ASP A 214 16.82 9.62 -2.40
N SER A 215 15.67 8.96 -2.58
CA SER A 215 15.15 7.93 -1.67
C SER A 215 14.13 6.99 -2.35
N PRO A 216 14.50 5.78 -2.84
CA PRO A 216 13.58 4.84 -3.47
C PRO A 216 12.84 4.00 -2.40
N ASN A 217 12.12 4.69 -1.52
CA ASN A 217 11.47 4.05 -0.38
C ASN A 217 10.00 3.73 -0.66
N ASN A 218 9.53 2.66 -0.01
CA ASN A 218 8.14 2.27 0.09
C ASN A 218 7.56 2.71 1.44
N TYR A 219 6.31 3.15 1.45
CA TYR A 219 5.60 3.73 2.58
C TYR A 219 4.16 3.23 2.68
N ILE A 220 3.62 3.26 3.90
CA ILE A 220 2.18 3.28 4.10
C ILE A 220 1.71 4.73 4.05
N VAL A 221 0.65 4.99 3.27
CA VAL A 221 0.06 6.32 3.13
C VAL A 221 -1.22 6.38 3.95
N PHE A 222 -1.44 7.46 4.70
CA PHE A 222 -2.64 7.65 5.52
C PHE A 222 -3.41 8.90 5.09
N SER A 223 -4.73 8.91 5.26
CA SER A 223 -5.52 10.13 5.11
C SER A 223 -5.06 11.21 6.10
N ASN A 224 -5.23 12.48 5.74
CA ASN A 224 -4.65 13.62 6.47
C ASN A 224 -5.14 13.78 7.93
N ASP A 225 -6.27 13.17 8.26
CA ASP A 225 -6.90 13.16 9.57
C ASP A 225 -6.36 12.05 10.50
N GLN A 226 -5.57 11.10 9.98
CA GLN A 226 -5.04 9.94 10.73
C GLN A 226 -3.71 10.20 11.44
N LYS A 227 -3.50 11.43 11.94
CA LYS A 227 -2.23 11.82 12.59
C LYS A 227 -1.90 10.95 13.81
N GLU A 228 -2.88 10.69 14.66
CA GLU A 228 -2.71 9.84 15.85
C GLU A 228 -2.33 8.41 15.46
N PHE A 229 -3.02 7.83 14.46
CA PHE A 229 -2.72 6.49 13.98
C PHE A 229 -1.33 6.41 13.35
N LYS A 230 -0.96 7.38 12.50
CA LYS A 230 0.38 7.48 11.92
C LYS A 230 1.49 7.48 12.98
N GLU A 231 1.34 8.28 14.04
CA GLU A 231 2.34 8.33 15.13
C GLU A 231 2.46 6.98 15.86
N LYS A 232 1.33 6.32 16.12
CA LYS A 232 1.30 4.97 16.72
C LYS A 232 1.89 3.91 15.79
N PHE A 233 1.57 3.98 14.50
CA PHE A 233 2.12 3.11 13.45
C PHE A 233 3.64 3.27 13.38
N ASP A 234 4.15 4.51 13.30
CA ASP A 234 5.59 4.77 13.21
C ASP A 234 6.34 4.25 14.44
N LYS A 235 5.76 4.38 15.63
CA LYS A 235 6.33 3.80 16.85
C LYS A 235 6.38 2.28 16.77
N ALA A 236 5.28 1.63 16.39
CA ALA A 236 5.22 0.18 16.24
C ALA A 236 6.21 -0.32 15.17
N LEU A 237 6.36 0.38 14.05
CA LEU A 237 7.33 0.07 13.00
C LEU A 237 8.77 0.15 13.52
N LYS A 238 9.11 1.17 14.32
CA LYS A 238 10.43 1.25 14.98
C LYS A 238 10.67 0.04 15.89
N GLU A 239 9.66 -0.41 16.62
CA GLU A 239 9.77 -1.61 17.46
C GLU A 239 9.97 -2.87 16.60
N LEU A 240 9.20 -3.05 15.52
CA LEU A 240 9.36 -4.16 14.57
C LEU A 240 10.75 -4.17 13.90
N TYR A 241 11.31 -3.00 13.63
CA TYR A 241 12.68 -2.88 13.14
C TYR A 241 13.69 -3.32 14.21
N GLN A 242 13.53 -2.86 15.45
CA GLN A 242 14.46 -3.15 16.55
C GLN A 242 14.43 -4.62 17.01
N ASP A 243 13.25 -5.24 17.01
CA ASP A 243 13.06 -6.64 17.43
C ASP A 243 13.37 -7.66 16.30
N GLY A 244 13.67 -7.18 15.09
CA GLY A 244 14.05 -8.00 13.93
C GLY A 244 12.86 -8.59 13.16
N THR A 245 11.62 -8.28 13.55
CA THR A 245 10.43 -8.72 12.83
C THR A 245 10.39 -8.18 11.42
N LEU A 246 10.72 -6.89 11.22
CA LEU A 246 10.72 -6.28 9.89
C LEU A 246 11.76 -6.92 8.95
N GLU A 247 12.96 -7.23 9.47
CA GLU A 247 13.99 -7.96 8.74
C GLU A 247 13.51 -9.36 8.31
N LYS A 248 12.83 -10.08 9.22
CA LYS A 248 12.26 -11.40 8.92
C LYS A 248 11.19 -11.32 7.82
N LEU A 249 10.32 -10.31 7.88
CA LEU A 249 9.31 -10.07 6.84
C LEU A 249 9.97 -9.74 5.49
N SER A 250 10.98 -8.87 5.48
CA SER A 250 11.73 -8.50 4.29
C SER A 250 12.36 -9.75 3.63
N ASN A 251 13.06 -10.58 4.39
CA ASN A 251 13.66 -11.80 3.87
C ASN A 251 12.61 -12.80 3.36
N THR A 252 11.46 -12.91 4.04
CA THR A 252 10.40 -13.87 3.68
C THR A 252 9.71 -13.48 2.37
N TYR A 253 9.32 -12.21 2.25
CA TYR A 253 8.48 -11.75 1.13
C TYR A 253 9.29 -11.14 -0.01
N LEU A 254 10.33 -10.35 0.31
CA LEU A 254 11.13 -9.64 -0.69
C LEU A 254 12.37 -10.43 -1.14
N GLY A 255 12.71 -11.53 -0.43
CA GLY A 255 13.82 -12.41 -0.80
C GLY A 255 15.21 -11.92 -0.39
N GLY A 256 15.28 -10.94 0.51
CA GLY A 256 16.52 -10.40 1.05
C GLY A 256 16.25 -9.28 2.07
N SER A 257 17.31 -8.63 2.56
CA SER A 257 17.19 -7.44 3.40
C SER A 257 17.04 -6.20 2.53
N TYR A 258 15.84 -5.62 2.54
CA TYR A 258 15.48 -4.39 1.86
C TYR A 258 15.00 -3.34 2.86
N LEU A 259 15.54 -3.37 4.08
CA LEU A 259 15.16 -2.43 5.11
C LEU A 259 15.62 -1.01 4.76
N PRO A 260 14.88 0.04 5.20
CA PRO A 260 15.36 1.41 5.11
C PRO A 260 16.61 1.61 5.98
N ASP A 261 17.39 2.64 5.66
CA ASP A 261 18.50 3.04 6.52
C ASP A 261 18.00 3.41 7.91
N LYS A 262 18.73 2.99 8.95
CA LYS A 262 18.36 3.28 10.35
C LYS A 262 18.18 4.77 10.62
N SER A 263 18.91 5.64 9.91
CA SER A 263 18.76 7.10 10.02
C SER A 263 17.39 7.60 9.57
N GLN A 264 16.72 6.89 8.67
CA GLN A 264 15.37 7.20 8.17
C GLN A 264 14.27 6.78 9.15
N LEU A 265 14.62 6.09 10.24
CA LEU A 265 13.71 5.66 11.32
C LEU A 265 13.88 6.47 12.61
N GLN A 266 14.71 7.51 12.61
CA GLN A 266 14.95 8.35 13.79
C GLN A 266 13.85 9.39 13.97
#